data_AF-A0A2T5IRU7-F1
#
_entry.id   AF-A0A2T5IRU7-F1
#
_cell.length_a   1.000
_cell.length_b   1.000
_cell.length_c   1.000
_cell.angle_alpha   90.00
_cell.angle_beta   90.00
_cell.angle_gamma   90.00
#
_symmetry.space_group_name_H-M   'P 1'
#
loop_
_entity.id
_entity.type
_entity.pdbx_description
1 polymer ?
#
loop_
_entity_poly.entity_id
_entity_poly.type
_entity_poly.pdbx_seq_one_letter_code
_entity_poly.pdbx_strand_id
1 'polypeptide(L)'
;MRLKQVFISNYKNLNNFTMDFEGDSFIEVFVGKNGSGKSNLIEAVIEIFRHLIEFERDRSINFSYRLNYEINGDNIELTWTFDKLFINGVERKTLGKTPLPENLLIYYSGHNETVAGLIQQYETSFRKRIRQASIDEARFFIGIGPEYKELLLSMLLMQPATVIIPKNNRFQK
;
A
#
# COMPACT_ATOMS: atom_id res chain seq x y z
N MET A 1 9.39 0.93 3.41
CA MET A 1 8.59 -0.32 3.43
C MET A 1 8.81 -1.06 2.13
N ARG A 2 8.92 -2.39 2.16
CA ARG A 2 8.83 -3.28 1.00
C ARG A 2 7.67 -4.25 1.21
N LEU A 3 6.63 -4.16 0.38
CA LEU A 3 5.55 -5.15 0.39
C LEU A 3 6.08 -6.46 -0.22
N LYS A 4 5.82 -7.60 0.43
CA LYS A 4 6.30 -8.93 0.03
C LYS A 4 5.14 -9.80 -0.47
N GLN A 5 3.97 -9.70 0.16
CA GLN A 5 2.77 -10.39 -0.28
C GLN A 5 1.51 -9.61 0.09
N VAL A 6 0.50 -9.70 -0.75
CA VAL A 6 -0.88 -9.31 -0.43
C VAL A 6 -1.84 -10.46 -0.75
N PHE A 7 -2.72 -10.78 0.19
CA PHE A 7 -3.88 -11.64 -0.01
C PHE A 7 -5.16 -10.83 0.18
N ILE A 8 -6.15 -11.05 -0.68
CA ILE A 8 -7.47 -10.40 -0.67
C ILE A 8 -8.53 -11.49 -0.80
N SER A 9 -9.41 -11.62 0.19
CA SER A 9 -10.43 -12.66 0.19
C SER A 9 -11.50 -12.43 -0.88
N ASN A 10 -12.06 -11.23 -0.95
CA ASN A 10 -13.07 -10.85 -1.92
C ASN A 10 -13.09 -9.33 -2.10
N TYR A 11 -12.73 -8.84 -3.27
CA TYR A 11 -12.91 -7.44 -3.64
C TYR A 11 -13.18 -7.34 -5.14
N LYS A 12 -14.42 -7.01 -5.52
CA LYS A 12 -14.87 -6.98 -6.91
C LYS A 12 -14.58 -8.31 -7.62
N ASN A 13 -13.64 -8.33 -8.58
CA ASN A 13 -13.24 -9.55 -9.29
C ASN A 13 -12.04 -10.28 -8.66
N LEU A 14 -11.49 -9.78 -7.56
CA LEU A 14 -10.41 -10.43 -6.81
C LEU A 14 -11.03 -11.38 -5.79
N ASN A 15 -10.98 -12.69 -6.06
CA ASN A 15 -11.54 -13.72 -5.18
C ASN A 15 -10.45 -14.68 -4.75
N ASN A 16 -10.18 -14.76 -3.44
CA ASN A 16 -9.05 -15.50 -2.86
C ASN A 16 -7.73 -15.20 -3.59
N PHE A 17 -7.53 -13.92 -3.91
CA PHE A 17 -6.42 -13.48 -4.73
C PHE A 17 -5.18 -13.33 -3.86
N THR A 18 -4.06 -13.91 -4.29
CA THR A 18 -2.75 -13.72 -3.67
C THR A 18 -1.78 -13.17 -4.72
N MET A 19 -0.96 -12.21 -4.31
CA MET A 19 0.13 -11.69 -5.12
C MET A 19 1.39 -11.58 -4.28
N ASP A 20 2.44 -12.20 -4.79
CA ASP A 20 3.80 -12.13 -4.26
C ASP A 20 4.58 -11.05 -5.02
N PHE A 21 5.29 -10.23 -4.27
CA PHE A 21 6.17 -9.18 -4.79
C PHE A 21 7.60 -9.72 -4.73
N GLU A 22 7.96 -10.49 -5.75
CA GLU A 22 9.24 -11.21 -5.82
C GLU A 22 10.41 -10.31 -6.25
N GLY A 23 11.60 -10.61 -5.72
CA GLY A 23 12.86 -10.00 -6.15
C GLY A 23 13.38 -8.91 -5.21
N ASP A 24 14.48 -8.27 -5.62
CA ASP A 24 15.09 -7.13 -4.93
C ASP A 24 14.86 -5.81 -5.71
N SER A 25 13.99 -5.85 -6.74
CA SER A 25 13.67 -4.67 -7.55
C SER A 25 12.96 -3.61 -6.71
N PHE A 26 13.25 -2.35 -6.99
CA PHE A 26 12.52 -1.21 -6.44
C PHE A 26 11.15 -1.03 -7.11
N ILE A 27 11.01 -1.45 -8.37
CA ILE A 27 9.80 -1.30 -9.17
C ILE A 27 9.23 -2.67 -9.50
N GLU A 28 7.96 -2.86 -9.18
CA GLU A 28 7.17 -4.03 -9.55
C GLU A 28 6.24 -3.68 -10.70
N VAL A 29 6.29 -4.43 -11.80
CA VAL A 29 5.52 -4.15 -13.02
C VAL A 29 4.50 -5.24 -13.27
N PHE A 30 3.23 -4.87 -13.29
CA PHE A 30 2.12 -5.80 -13.52
C PHE A 30 1.41 -5.49 -14.84
N VAL A 31 1.36 -6.48 -15.74
CA VAL A 31 0.74 -6.36 -17.06
C VAL A 31 -0.37 -7.40 -17.20
N GLY A 32 -1.49 -7.02 -17.82
CA GLY A 32 -2.61 -7.92 -18.06
C GLY A 32 -3.66 -7.29 -18.95
N LYS A 33 -4.61 -8.10 -19.44
CA LYS A 33 -5.72 -7.62 -20.29
C LYS A 33 -6.64 -6.63 -19.56
N ASN A 34 -7.43 -5.85 -20.30
CA ASN A 34 -8.48 -5.04 -19.68
C ASN A 34 -9.47 -5.93 -18.93
N GLY A 35 -9.92 -5.49 -17.76
CA GLY A 35 -10.78 -6.30 -16.88
C GLY A 35 -10.06 -7.37 -16.06
N SER A 36 -8.73 -7.52 -16.16
CA SER A 36 -7.96 -8.53 -15.40
C SER A 36 -7.81 -8.24 -13.91
N GLY A 37 -8.44 -7.19 -13.38
CA GLY A 37 -8.36 -6.83 -11.95
C GLY A 37 -7.21 -5.90 -11.55
N LYS A 38 -6.38 -5.40 -12.47
CA LYS A 38 -5.26 -4.48 -12.15
C LYS A 38 -5.70 -3.25 -11.34
N SER A 39 -6.71 -2.52 -11.82
CA SER A 39 -7.22 -1.36 -11.08
C SER A 39 -7.87 -1.79 -9.76
N ASN A 40 -8.58 -2.91 -9.72
CA ASN A 40 -9.18 -3.43 -8.50
C ASN A 40 -8.12 -3.82 -7.44
N LEU A 41 -6.93 -4.27 -7.87
CA LEU A 41 -5.81 -4.52 -6.96
C LEU A 41 -5.30 -3.21 -6.36
N ILE A 42 -5.12 -2.17 -7.18
CA ILE A 42 -4.73 -0.84 -6.70
C ILE A 42 -5.77 -0.32 -5.70
N GLU A 43 -7.06 -0.41 -6.03
CA GLU A 43 -8.15 0.00 -5.14
C GLU A 43 -8.16 -0.78 -3.82
N ALA A 44 -8.01 -2.10 -3.87
CA ALA A 44 -7.97 -2.93 -2.67
C ALA A 44 -6.76 -2.60 -1.77
N VAL A 45 -5.58 -2.37 -2.36
CA VAL A 45 -4.39 -1.95 -1.61
C VAL A 45 -4.60 -0.59 -0.95
N ILE A 46 -5.19 0.38 -1.66
CA ILE A 46 -5.56 1.70 -1.10
C ILE A 46 -6.51 1.52 0.09
N GLU A 47 -7.58 0.74 -0.07
CA GLU A 47 -8.55 0.48 1.00
C GLU A 47 -7.92 -0.23 2.21
N ILE A 48 -7.02 -1.18 1.99
CA ILE A 48 -6.27 -1.84 3.07
C ILE A 48 -5.46 -0.81 3.85
N PHE A 49 -4.66 0.03 3.18
CA PHE A 49 -3.84 1.00 3.88
C PHE A 49 -4.67 2.09 4.58
N ARG A 50 -5.83 2.48 4.04
CA ARG A 50 -6.78 3.30 4.80
C ARG A 50 -7.26 2.61 6.05
N HIS A 51 -7.72 1.39 5.91
CA HIS A 51 -8.26 0.67 7.05
C HIS A 51 -7.20 0.53 8.15
N LEU A 52 -5.92 0.37 7.79
CA LEU A 52 -4.82 0.39 8.75
C LEU A 52 -4.60 1.76 9.41
N ILE A 53 -4.58 2.86 8.66
CA ILE A 53 -4.33 4.19 9.26
C ILE A 53 -5.50 4.74 10.07
N GLU A 54 -6.72 4.38 9.68
CA GLU A 54 -7.95 4.82 10.33
C GLU A 54 -8.44 3.78 11.34
N PHE A 55 -7.74 2.67 11.54
CA PHE A 55 -8.19 1.50 12.31
C PHE A 55 -8.77 1.81 13.69
N GLU A 56 -8.18 2.74 14.43
CA GLU A 56 -8.65 3.10 15.78
C GLU A 56 -9.90 3.99 15.75
N ARG A 57 -10.17 4.67 14.63
CA ARG A 57 -11.35 5.53 14.42
C ARG A 57 -12.46 4.79 13.68
N ASP A 58 -12.10 3.97 12.71
CA ASP A 58 -12.98 3.23 11.82
C ASP A 58 -12.35 1.87 11.46
N ARG A 59 -12.99 0.79 11.91
CA ARG A 59 -12.60 -0.60 11.62
C ARG A 59 -13.32 -1.18 10.40
N SER A 60 -14.00 -0.32 9.63
CA SER A 60 -14.81 -0.77 8.51
C SER A 60 -13.97 -1.06 7.27
N ILE A 61 -14.01 -2.33 6.87
CA ILE A 61 -13.58 -2.80 5.56
C ILE A 61 -14.42 -4.03 5.21
N ASN A 62 -14.82 -4.14 3.94
CA ASN A 62 -15.81 -5.14 3.51
C ASN A 62 -15.18 -6.49 3.11
N PHE A 63 -13.90 -6.70 3.41
CA PHE A 63 -13.17 -7.90 3.01
C PHE A 63 -12.03 -8.22 3.97
N SER A 64 -11.63 -9.49 3.97
CA SER A 64 -10.46 -9.97 4.72
C SER A 64 -9.21 -9.86 3.85
N TYR A 65 -8.08 -9.60 4.49
CA TYR A 65 -6.80 -9.47 3.80
C TYR A 65 -5.64 -9.94 4.68
N ARG A 66 -4.52 -10.26 4.03
CA ARG A 66 -3.22 -10.46 4.69
C ARG A 66 -2.17 -9.66 3.95
N LEU A 67 -1.32 -8.96 4.69
CA LEU A 67 -0.12 -8.31 4.18
C LEU A 67 1.11 -8.95 4.82
N ASN A 68 2.11 -9.24 4.00
CA ASN A 68 3.47 -9.46 4.46
C ASN A 68 4.34 -8.34 3.91
N TYR A 69 5.05 -7.65 4.79
CA TYR A 69 5.92 -6.54 4.39
C TYR A 69 7.13 -6.41 5.31
N GLU A 70 8.12 -5.66 4.84
CA GLU A 70 9.36 -5.38 5.52
C GLU A 70 9.52 -3.87 5.77
N ILE A 71 9.83 -3.47 7.00
CA ILE A 71 10.21 -2.10 7.36
C ILE A 71 11.44 -2.16 8.24
N ASN A 72 12.50 -1.45 7.88
CA ASN A 72 13.77 -1.40 8.64
C ASN A 72 14.39 -2.78 8.95
N GLY A 73 14.17 -3.78 8.07
CA GLY A 73 14.64 -5.16 8.24
C GLY A 73 13.68 -6.07 9.02
N ASP A 74 12.63 -5.52 9.64
CA ASP A 74 11.62 -6.28 10.35
C ASP A 74 10.54 -6.78 9.38
N ASN A 75 10.33 -8.09 9.36
CA ASN A 75 9.23 -8.72 8.63
C ASN A 75 7.98 -8.76 9.50
N ILE A 76 6.89 -8.23 8.97
CA ILE A 76 5.61 -8.11 9.67
C ILE A 76 4.54 -8.77 8.82
N GLU A 77 3.80 -9.70 9.44
CA GLU A 77 2.55 -10.23 8.90
C GLU A 77 1.38 -9.54 9.60
N LEU A 78 0.48 -8.96 8.82
CA LEU A 78 -0.75 -8.37 9.31
C LEU A 78 -1.93 -9.03 8.61
N THR A 79 -2.82 -9.64 9.39
CA THR A 79 -4.04 -10.26 8.87
C THR A 79 -5.27 -9.59 9.48
N TRP A 80 -6.25 -9.29 8.64
CA TRP A 80 -7.59 -8.91 9.06
C TRP A 80 -8.59 -9.95 8.57
N THR A 81 -9.34 -10.55 9.49
CA THR A 81 -10.41 -11.50 9.19
C THR A 81 -11.76 -10.93 9.61
N PHE A 82 -12.35 -10.05 8.78
CA PHE A 82 -13.63 -9.34 8.97
C PHE A 82 -13.80 -8.49 10.25
N ASP A 83 -13.48 -9.03 11.43
CA ASP A 83 -13.62 -8.41 12.74
C ASP A 83 -12.37 -8.57 13.63
N LYS A 84 -11.43 -9.44 13.24
CA LYS A 84 -10.23 -9.74 14.03
C LYS A 84 -8.96 -9.32 13.32
N LEU A 85 -8.08 -8.66 14.08
CA LEU A 85 -6.74 -8.28 13.68
C LEU A 85 -5.74 -9.28 14.26
N PHE A 86 -4.85 -9.78 13.43
CA PHE A 86 -3.69 -10.58 13.82
C PHE A 86 -2.43 -9.88 13.36
N ILE A 87 -1.42 -9.84 14.24
CA ILE A 87 -0.09 -9.32 13.94
C ILE A 87 0.91 -10.40 14.31
N ASN A 88 1.66 -10.89 13.32
CA ASN A 88 2.58 -12.02 13.45
C ASN A 88 1.91 -13.25 14.08
N GLY A 89 0.70 -13.58 13.60
CA GLY A 89 -0.10 -14.71 14.08
C GLY A 89 -0.81 -14.52 15.44
N VAL A 90 -0.57 -13.39 16.13
CA VAL A 90 -1.19 -13.13 17.44
C VAL A 90 -2.38 -12.18 17.28
N GLU A 91 -3.55 -12.58 17.80
CA GLU A 91 -4.75 -11.73 17.82
C GLU A 91 -4.51 -10.48 18.67
N ARG A 92 -4.88 -9.31 18.13
CA ARG A 92 -4.75 -8.01 18.80
C ARG A 92 -6.00 -7.17 18.59
N LYS A 93 -6.27 -6.28 19.56
CA LYS A 93 -7.38 -5.32 19.49
C LYS A 93 -7.03 -4.00 18.83
N THR A 94 -5.73 -3.68 18.73
CA THR A 94 -5.18 -2.41 18.24
C THR A 94 -3.93 -2.66 17.42
N LEU A 95 -3.58 -1.71 16.55
CA LEU A 95 -2.31 -1.76 15.81
C LEU A 95 -1.12 -1.43 16.73
N GLY A 96 -1.34 -0.60 17.76
CA GLY A 96 -0.32 -0.23 18.74
C GLY A 96 0.91 0.41 18.08
N LYS A 97 2.09 -0.14 18.34
CA LYS A 97 3.37 0.33 17.75
C LYS A 97 3.80 -0.46 16.52
N THR A 98 2.88 -1.17 15.88
CA THR A 98 3.20 -1.96 14.68
C THR A 98 3.67 -1.01 13.57
N PRO A 99 4.86 -1.19 13.00
CA PRO A 99 5.38 -0.31 11.97
C PRO A 99 4.47 -0.29 10.74
N LEU A 100 4.14 0.91 10.27
CA LEU A 100 3.42 1.16 9.03
C LEU A 100 4.24 2.12 8.17
N PRO A 101 4.01 2.21 6.84
CA PRO A 101 4.68 3.22 6.03
C PRO A 101 4.29 4.63 6.53
N GLU A 102 5.19 5.60 6.47
CA GLU A 102 4.86 6.98 6.90
C GLU A 102 3.90 7.66 5.93
N ASN A 103 4.09 7.41 4.63
CA ASN A 103 3.28 7.94 3.56
C ASN A 103 3.07 6.88 2.47
N LEU A 104 1.91 6.97 1.81
CA LEU A 104 1.59 6.24 0.61
C LEU A 104 1.45 7.25 -0.54
N LEU A 105 2.47 7.27 -1.40
CA LEU A 105 2.50 8.07 -2.61
C LEU A 105 1.83 7.31 -3.76
N ILE A 106 0.80 7.91 -4.38
CA ILE A 106 0.02 7.26 -5.43
C ILE A 106 0.03 8.13 -6.67
N TYR A 107 0.60 7.61 -7.75
CA TYR A 107 0.47 8.16 -9.08
C TYR A 107 -0.43 7.25 -9.91
N TYR A 108 -1.56 7.77 -10.36
CA TYR A 108 -2.50 7.02 -11.21
C TYR A 108 -2.81 7.80 -12.48
N SER A 109 -2.32 7.30 -13.61
CA SER A 109 -2.54 7.88 -14.95
C SER A 109 -3.59 7.13 -15.76
N GLY A 110 -4.31 6.19 -15.15
CA GLY A 110 -5.31 5.38 -15.84
C GLY A 110 -6.68 6.06 -15.94
N HIS A 111 -7.57 5.49 -16.74
CA HIS A 111 -8.93 6.01 -16.96
C HIS A 111 -9.97 5.52 -15.94
N ASN A 112 -9.57 4.78 -14.88
CA ASN A 112 -10.54 4.34 -13.87
C ASN A 112 -10.84 5.48 -12.89
N GLU A 113 -12.02 6.06 -13.01
CA GLU A 113 -12.52 7.13 -12.13
C GLU A 113 -12.63 6.68 -10.66
N THR A 114 -12.77 5.38 -10.39
CA THR A 114 -12.85 4.88 -9.00
C THR A 114 -11.53 5.10 -8.26
N VAL A 115 -10.38 4.82 -8.89
CA VAL A 115 -9.07 5.03 -8.24
C VAL A 115 -8.86 6.51 -7.95
N ALA A 116 -9.17 7.38 -8.91
CA ALA A 116 -9.08 8.82 -8.73
C ALA A 116 -10.03 9.32 -7.62
N GLY A 117 -11.27 8.80 -7.59
CA GLY A 117 -12.27 9.10 -6.59
C GLY A 117 -11.84 8.70 -5.17
N LEU A 118 -11.24 7.51 -5.00
CA LEU A 118 -10.69 7.08 -3.72
C LEU A 118 -9.64 8.07 -3.23
N ILE A 119 -8.64 8.39 -4.05
CA ILE A 119 -7.57 9.35 -3.72
C ILE A 119 -8.16 10.70 -3.32
N GLN A 120 -9.11 11.22 -4.11
CA GLN A 120 -9.75 12.51 -3.85
C GLN A 120 -10.58 12.50 -2.55
N GLN A 121 -11.25 11.39 -2.25
CA GLN A 121 -12.00 11.22 -1.00
C GLN A 121 -11.07 11.28 0.21
N TYR A 122 -9.91 10.60 0.15
CA TYR A 122 -8.89 10.72 1.20
C TYR A 122 -8.40 12.14 1.38
N GLU A 123 -7.99 12.79 0.30
CA GLU A 123 -7.46 14.15 0.34
C GLU A 123 -8.48 15.14 0.89
N THR A 124 -9.75 14.97 0.53
CA THR A 124 -10.84 15.81 1.03
C THR A 124 -11.06 15.61 2.53
N SER A 125 -11.11 14.36 2.99
CA SER A 125 -11.25 14.02 4.40
C SER A 125 -10.07 14.53 5.22
N PHE A 126 -8.85 14.35 4.72
CA PHE A 126 -7.63 14.86 5.33
C PHE A 126 -7.61 16.39 5.42
N ARG A 127 -7.96 17.09 4.33
CA ARG A 127 -8.03 18.56 4.30
C ARG A 127 -9.04 19.11 5.30
N LYS A 128 -10.19 18.44 5.49
CA LYS A 128 -11.18 18.82 6.51
C LYS A 128 -10.59 18.70 7.91
N ARG A 129 -9.81 17.65 8.19
CA ARG A 129 -9.17 17.42 9.50
C ARG A 129 -8.10 18.45 9.83
N ILE A 130 -7.16 18.75 8.93
CA ILE A 130 -6.12 19.76 9.20
C ILE A 130 -6.74 21.14 9.46
N ARG A 131 -7.84 21.49 8.80
CA ARG A 131 -8.52 22.77 9.05
C ARG A 131 -9.08 22.89 10.48
N GLN A 132 -9.24 21.79 11.18
CA GLN A 132 -9.81 21.71 12.53
C GLN A 132 -8.79 21.30 13.61
N ALA A 133 -7.56 20.90 13.23
CA ALA A 133 -6.56 20.33 14.13
C ALA A 133 -5.24 21.13 14.12
N SER A 134 -4.46 21.01 15.20
CA SER A 134 -3.06 21.47 15.25
C SER A 134 -2.18 20.67 14.30
N ILE A 135 -1.05 21.27 13.91
CA ILE A 135 -0.16 20.98 12.76
C ILE A 135 0.43 19.54 12.71
N ASP A 136 0.15 18.66 13.68
CA ASP A 136 0.83 17.37 13.87
C ASP A 136 0.24 16.18 13.09
N GLU A 137 -0.87 16.32 12.37
CA GLU A 137 -1.39 15.25 11.48
C GLU A 137 -0.67 15.27 10.12
N ALA A 138 0.34 14.41 9.95
CA ALA A 138 1.04 14.23 8.67
C ALA A 138 0.13 13.61 7.59
N ARG A 139 0.34 14.01 6.33
CA ARG A 139 -0.45 13.52 5.18
C ARG A 139 -0.03 12.10 4.80
N PHE A 140 -0.81 11.10 5.19
CA PHE A 140 -0.49 9.70 4.83
C PHE A 140 -0.68 9.42 3.33
N PHE A 141 -1.85 9.69 2.75
CA PHE A 141 -2.10 9.52 1.31
C PHE A 141 -1.69 10.76 0.52
N ILE A 142 -0.81 10.59 -0.47
CA ILE A 142 -0.37 11.66 -1.36
C ILE A 142 -0.70 11.26 -2.79
N GLY A 143 -1.78 11.83 -3.34
CA GLY A 143 -2.12 11.70 -4.75
C GLY A 143 -1.24 12.61 -5.60
N ILE A 144 -0.66 12.05 -6.66
CA ILE A 144 0.03 12.83 -7.69
C ILE A 144 -0.89 12.94 -8.89
N GLY A 145 -1.51 14.10 -9.01
CA GLY A 145 -2.34 14.48 -10.14
C GLY A 145 -1.53 14.69 -11.44
N PRO A 146 -2.23 14.78 -12.58
CA PRO A 146 -1.59 15.01 -13.88
C PRO A 146 -0.74 16.28 -13.92
N GLU A 147 -1.03 17.28 -13.09
CA GLU A 147 -0.29 18.53 -12.95
C GLU A 147 1.10 18.38 -12.32
N TYR A 148 1.35 17.32 -11.54
CA TYR A 148 2.63 17.07 -10.86
C TYR A 148 3.38 15.84 -11.41
N LYS A 149 2.85 15.21 -12.48
CA LYS A 149 3.42 13.97 -13.04
C LYS A 149 4.86 14.14 -13.51
N GLU A 150 5.19 15.26 -14.14
CA GLU A 150 6.50 15.51 -14.73
C GLU A 150 7.56 15.70 -13.64
N LEU A 151 7.18 16.36 -12.54
CA LEU A 151 8.04 16.52 -11.37
C LEU A 151 8.32 15.18 -10.69
N LEU A 152 7.28 14.35 -10.51
CA LEU A 152 7.45 13.00 -9.95
C LEU A 152 8.40 12.16 -10.79
N LEU A 153 8.16 12.08 -12.10
CA LEU A 153 8.99 11.30 -13.01
C LEU A 153 10.43 11.82 -13.02
N SER A 154 10.62 13.14 -12.99
CA SER A 154 11.96 13.75 -12.89
C SER A 154 12.66 13.36 -11.59
N MET A 155 11.95 13.41 -10.44
CA MET A 155 12.51 12.97 -9.16
C MET A 155 12.88 11.48 -9.16
N LEU A 156 12.04 10.62 -9.74
CA LEU A 156 12.34 9.19 -9.86
C LEU A 156 13.59 8.95 -10.73
N LEU A 157 13.76 9.70 -11.83
CA LEU A 157 14.94 9.61 -12.69
C LEU A 157 16.22 10.16 -12.02
N MET A 158 16.07 11.10 -11.08
CA MET A 158 17.19 11.66 -10.31
C MET A 158 17.60 10.78 -9.12
N GLN A 159 16.86 9.72 -8.80
CA GLN A 159 17.27 8.82 -7.74
C GLN A 159 18.59 8.12 -8.12
N PRO A 160 19.56 8.04 -7.19
CA PRO A 160 20.79 7.33 -7.47
C PRO A 160 20.45 5.89 -7.86
N ALA A 161 21.05 5.38 -8.94
CA ALA A 161 20.89 3.99 -9.32
C ALA A 161 21.26 3.12 -8.12
N THR A 162 20.30 2.39 -7.56
CA THR A 162 20.56 1.41 -6.52
C THR A 162 21.44 0.35 -7.15
N VAL A 163 22.75 0.43 -6.95
CA VAL A 163 23.70 -0.59 -7.41
C VAL A 163 23.42 -1.84 -6.57
N ILE A 164 22.58 -2.72 -7.10
CA ILE A 164 22.45 -4.07 -6.58
C ILE A 164 23.75 -4.78 -6.98
N ILE A 165 24.72 -4.80 -6.07
CA ILE A 165 25.89 -5.67 -6.23
C ILE A 165 25.37 -7.10 -6.06
N PRO A 166 25.39 -7.96 -7.10
CA PRO A 166 25.00 -9.34 -6.93
C PRO A 166 25.92 -9.98 -5.89
N LYS A 167 25.34 -10.49 -4.80
CA LYS A 167 26.07 -11.36 -3.87
C LYS A 167 26.46 -12.62 -4.66
N ASN A 168 27.72 -12.67 -5.10
CA ASN A 168 28.35 -13.88 -5.62
C ASN A 168 28.32 -14.95 -4.52
N ASN A 169 27.28 -15.79 -4.52
CA ASN A 169 27.31 -17.04 -3.78
C ASN A 169 28.28 -17.98 -4.51
N ARG A 170 29.56 -17.88 -4.14
CA ARG A 170 30.54 -18.94 -4.40
C ARG A 170 30.01 -20.21 -3.72
N PHE A 171 29.59 -21.17 -4.53
CA PHE A 171 29.52 -22.56 -4.11
C PHE A 171 30.92 -22.96 -3.61
N GLN A 172 31.04 -23.20 -2.31
CA GLN A 172 32.16 -23.97 -1.78
C GLN A 172 31.84 -25.45 -2.03
N LYS A 173 32.87 -26.15 -2.52
CA LYS A 173 32.91 -27.58 -2.86
C LYS A 173 32.48 -28.48 -1.71
#